data_AF-A0A2R6N2L8-F1
#
_entry.id   AF-A0A2R6N2L8-F1
#
_cell.length_a   1.000
_cell.length_b   1.000
_cell.length_c   1.000
_cell.angle_alpha   90.00
_cell.angle_beta   90.00
_cell.angle_gamma   90.00
#
_symmetry.space_group_name_H-M   'P 1'
#
loop_
_entity.id
_entity.type
_entity.pdbx_description
1 polymer ?
#
loop_
_entity_poly.entity_id
_entity_poly.type
_entity_poly.pdbx_seq_one_letter_code
_entity_poly.pdbx_strand_id
1 'polypeptide(L)'
;MPVFVALIAFLTAAFVVSFLGGGTTEMLYAFGAGAVVSGVLIGVYALGTRSGHPHSHAVAESAIVLGAMYLGLLVHRLLTEFGTFSSGEALLGIAVALGALLALVGTLGALGRSTA
;
A
#
# COMPACT_ATOMS: atom_id res chain seq x y z
N MET A 1 -1.52 -8.26 -18.43
CA MET A 1 -1.90 -8.30 -16.99
C MET A 1 -1.81 -6.93 -16.30
N PRO A 2 -0.68 -6.19 -16.28
CA PRO A 2 -0.58 -4.95 -15.50
C PRO A 2 -1.53 -3.85 -16.00
N VAL A 3 -1.71 -3.73 -17.31
CA VAL A 3 -2.67 -2.78 -17.93
C VAL A 3 -4.11 -3.07 -17.51
N PHE A 4 -4.50 -4.34 -17.43
CA PHE A 4 -5.86 -4.74 -17.06
C PHE A 4 -6.16 -4.47 -15.58
N VAL A 5 -5.19 -4.74 -14.70
CA VAL A 5 -5.31 -4.43 -13.26
C VAL A 5 -5.40 -2.92 -13.02
N ALA A 6 -4.55 -2.14 -13.69
CA ALA A 6 -4.63 -0.68 -13.62
C ALA A 6 -5.99 -0.18 -14.12
N LEU A 7 -6.46 -0.64 -15.28
CA LEU A 7 -7.76 -0.26 -15.83
C LEU A 7 -8.90 -0.54 -14.84
N ILE A 8 -8.94 -1.73 -14.24
CA ILE A 8 -9.95 -2.08 -13.23
C ILE A 8 -9.86 -1.13 -12.04
N ALA A 9 -8.67 -0.88 -11.51
CA ALA A 9 -8.48 0.04 -10.38
C ALA A 9 -9.00 1.46 -10.69
N PHE A 10 -8.70 1.99 -11.87
CA PHE A 10 -9.20 3.30 -12.32
C PHE A 10 -10.71 3.33 -12.50
N LEU A 11 -11.30 2.29 -13.12
CA LEU A 11 -12.75 2.20 -13.31
C LEU A 11 -13.50 2.07 -11.99
N THR A 12 -13.00 1.25 -11.07
CA THR A 12 -13.58 1.10 -9.73
C THR A 12 -13.48 2.42 -8.94
N ALA A 13 -12.33 3.10 -8.98
CA ALA A 13 -12.17 4.41 -8.34
C ALA A 13 -13.15 5.45 -8.90
N ALA A 14 -13.25 5.56 -10.23
CA ALA A 14 -14.18 6.47 -10.90
C ALA A 14 -15.64 6.19 -10.53
N PHE A 15 -16.02 4.91 -10.51
CA PHE A 15 -17.37 4.48 -10.13
C PHE A 15 -17.68 4.86 -8.68
N VAL A 16 -16.80 4.55 -7.74
CA VAL A 16 -17.02 4.86 -6.31
C VAL A 16 -17.14 6.36 -6.07
N VAL A 17 -16.25 7.18 -6.65
CA VAL A 17 -16.33 8.64 -6.50
C VAL A 17 -17.64 9.17 -7.08
N SER A 18 -18.00 8.74 -8.29
CA SER A 18 -19.23 9.19 -8.95
C SER A 18 -20.48 8.76 -8.18
N PHE A 19 -20.51 7.51 -7.70
CA PHE A 19 -21.62 6.96 -6.94
C PHE A 19 -21.84 7.68 -5.60
N LEU A 20 -20.76 8.10 -4.95
CA LEU A 20 -20.81 8.89 -3.72
C LEU A 20 -21.09 10.39 -3.97
N GLY A 21 -21.29 10.81 -5.22
CA GLY A 21 -21.57 12.20 -5.58
C GLY A 21 -20.34 13.12 -5.52
N GLY A 22 -19.12 12.56 -5.58
CA GLY A 22 -17.88 13.33 -5.60
C GLY A 22 -17.70 14.14 -6.88
N GLY A 23 -17.00 15.28 -6.77
CA GLY A 23 -16.71 16.16 -7.89
C GLY A 23 -15.38 15.84 -8.59
N THR A 24 -14.94 16.77 -9.44
CA THR A 24 -13.70 16.62 -10.23
C THR A 24 -12.45 16.52 -9.34
N THR A 25 -12.44 17.23 -8.21
CA THR A 25 -11.32 17.24 -7.27
C THR A 25 -11.14 15.87 -6.60
N GLU A 26 -12.23 15.29 -6.12
CA GLU A 26 -12.25 13.95 -5.51
C GLU A 26 -11.83 12.88 -6.53
N MET A 27 -12.26 13.04 -7.78
CA MET A 27 -11.86 12.15 -8.88
C MET A 27 -10.35 12.19 -9.13
N LEU A 28 -9.76 13.39 -9.14
CA LEU A 28 -8.31 13.59 -9.26
C LEU A 28 -7.54 12.92 -8.13
N TYR A 29 -8.00 13.07 -6.88
CA TYR A 29 -7.38 12.40 -5.74
C TYR A 29 -7.52 10.88 -5.81
N ALA A 30 -8.68 10.36 -6.21
CA ALA A 30 -8.91 8.93 -6.36
C ALA A 30 -8.02 8.32 -7.45
N PHE A 31 -7.84 9.00 -8.58
CA PHE A 31 -6.93 8.59 -9.63
C PHE A 31 -5.46 8.66 -9.20
N GLY A 32 -5.06 9.73 -8.51
CA GLY A 32 -3.73 9.85 -7.94
C GLY A 32 -3.41 8.70 -6.97
N ALA A 33 -4.32 8.43 -6.03
CA ALA A 33 -4.19 7.34 -5.08
C ALA A 33 -4.17 5.97 -5.79
N GLY A 34 -5.05 5.75 -6.76
CA GLY A 34 -5.09 4.52 -7.56
C GLY A 34 -3.81 4.27 -8.35
N ALA A 35 -3.20 5.33 -8.91
CA ALA A 35 -1.92 5.25 -9.60
C ALA A 35 -0.77 4.87 -8.65
N VAL A 36 -0.71 5.49 -7.47
CA VAL A 36 0.30 5.18 -6.45
C VAL A 36 0.18 3.73 -5.99
N VAL A 37 -1.03 3.28 -5.62
CA VAL A 37 -1.28 1.89 -5.19
C VAL A 37 -0.89 0.91 -6.30
N SER A 38 -1.33 1.15 -7.54
CA SER A 38 -1.00 0.28 -8.67
C SER A 38 0.51 0.21 -8.93
N GLY A 39 1.21 1.35 -8.85
CA GLY A 39 2.66 1.42 -9.00
C GLY A 39 3.40 0.60 -7.93
N VAL A 40 2.98 0.72 -6.66
CA VAL A 40 3.56 -0.07 -5.55
C VAL A 40 3.33 -1.57 -5.78
N LEU A 41 2.12 -2.00 -6.11
CA LEU A 41 1.82 -3.43 -6.33
C LEU A 41 2.58 -4.02 -7.51
N ILE A 42 2.64 -3.30 -8.63
CA ILE A 42 3.44 -3.69 -9.80
C ILE A 42 4.91 -3.79 -9.41
N GLY A 43 5.42 -2.82 -8.63
CA GLY A 43 6.80 -2.81 -8.14
C GLY A 43 7.11 -4.04 -7.29
N VAL A 44 6.27 -4.35 -6.31
CA VAL A 44 6.42 -5.52 -5.42
C VAL A 44 6.38 -6.82 -6.22
N TYR A 45 5.39 -6.97 -7.10
CA TYR A 45 5.27 -8.15 -7.95
C TYR A 45 6.49 -8.33 -8.86
N ALA A 46 6.96 -7.24 -9.48
CA ALA A 46 8.15 -7.24 -10.33
C ALA A 46 9.42 -7.58 -9.52
N LEU A 47 9.52 -7.14 -8.27
CA LEU A 47 10.65 -7.43 -7.40
C LEU A 47 10.66 -8.92 -6.98
N GLY A 48 9.51 -9.46 -6.57
CA GLY A 48 9.36 -10.87 -6.19
C GLY A 48 9.66 -11.81 -7.35
N THR A 49 9.13 -11.49 -8.55
CA THR A 49 9.43 -12.28 -9.76
C THR A 49 10.90 -12.21 -10.17
N ARG A 50 11.56 -11.04 -10.08
CA ARG A 50 13.01 -10.91 -10.32
C ARG A 50 13.85 -11.68 -9.30
N SER A 51 13.35 -11.84 -8.08
CA SER A 51 14.00 -12.61 -7.01
C SER A 51 13.77 -14.13 -7.15
N GLY A 52 13.07 -14.58 -8.20
CA GLY A 52 12.81 -15.99 -8.48
C GLY A 52 11.58 -16.57 -7.77
N HIS A 53 10.74 -15.74 -7.13
CA HIS A 53 9.53 -16.22 -6.47
C HIS A 53 8.51 -16.73 -7.51
N PRO A 54 7.85 -17.88 -7.26
CA PRO A 54 6.74 -18.35 -8.08
C PRO A 54 5.63 -17.30 -8.17
N HIS A 55 4.85 -17.33 -9.25
CA HIS A 55 3.74 -16.38 -9.47
C HIS A 55 2.80 -16.27 -8.27
N SER A 56 2.43 -17.40 -7.65
CA SER A 56 1.56 -17.42 -6.47
C SER A 56 2.15 -16.68 -5.27
N HIS A 57 3.46 -16.75 -5.07
CA HIS A 57 4.15 -16.05 -3.99
C HIS A 57 4.26 -14.55 -4.27
N ALA A 58 4.65 -14.17 -5.49
CA ALA A 58 4.72 -12.77 -5.88
C ALA A 58 3.34 -12.07 -5.78
N VAL A 59 2.26 -12.77 -6.14
CA VAL A 59 0.88 -12.26 -5.95
C VAL A 59 0.52 -12.14 -4.46
N ALA A 60 0.88 -13.15 -3.65
CA ALA A 60 0.61 -13.11 -2.21
C ALA A 60 1.35 -11.94 -1.53
N GLU A 61 2.60 -11.70 -1.89
CA GLU A 61 3.39 -10.55 -1.41
C GLU A 61 2.72 -9.23 -1.77
N SER A 62 2.26 -9.06 -3.02
CA SER A 62 1.49 -7.86 -3.42
C SER A 62 0.21 -7.70 -2.60
N ALA A 63 -0.52 -8.79 -2.32
CA ALA A 63 -1.75 -8.73 -1.51
C ALA A 63 -1.47 -8.32 -0.05
N ILE A 64 -0.38 -8.82 0.55
CA ILE A 64 0.07 -8.42 1.89
C ILE A 64 0.41 -6.93 1.91
N VAL A 65 1.13 -6.44 0.90
CA VAL A 65 1.47 -5.00 0.80
C VAL A 65 0.21 -4.15 0.64
N LEU A 66 -0.76 -4.57 -0.17
CA LEU A 66 -2.05 -3.88 -0.26
C LEU A 66 -2.75 -3.79 1.09
N GLY A 67 -2.78 -4.89 1.85
CA GLY A 67 -3.34 -4.95 3.20
C GLY A 67 -2.62 -4.00 4.16
N ALA A 68 -1.29 -3.97 4.13
CA ALA A 68 -0.49 -3.06 4.95
C ALA A 68 -0.74 -1.58 4.60
N MET A 69 -0.83 -1.25 3.31
CA MET A 69 -1.17 0.11 2.85
C MET A 69 -2.57 0.52 3.32
N TYR A 70 -3.55 -0.37 3.19
CA TYR A 70 -4.92 -0.11 3.63
C TYR A 70 -5.01 0.08 5.15
N LEU A 71 -4.31 -0.75 5.92
CA LEU A 71 -4.21 -0.59 7.37
C LEU A 71 -3.55 0.75 7.74
N GLY A 72 -2.49 1.15 7.04
CA GLY A 72 -1.86 2.46 7.21
C GLY A 72 -2.83 3.62 6.96
N LEU A 73 -3.65 3.54 5.90
CA LEU A 73 -4.68 4.55 5.61
C LEU A 73 -5.77 4.59 6.69
N LEU A 74 -6.22 3.44 7.18
CA LEU A 74 -7.19 3.36 8.29
C LEU A 74 -6.62 3.98 9.57
N VAL A 75 -5.39 3.63 9.93
CA VAL A 75 -4.71 4.20 11.11
C VAL A 75 -4.55 5.71 10.93
N HIS A 76 -4.10 6.17 9.75
CA HIS A 76 -4.00 7.60 9.45
C HIS A 76 -5.35 8.30 9.62
N ARG A 77 -6.44 7.73 9.07
CA ARG A 77 -7.78 8.28 9.24
C ARG A 77 -8.16 8.37 10.71
N LEU A 78 -8.00 7.30 11.48
CA LEU A 78 -8.33 7.28 12.91
C LEU A 78 -7.52 8.31 13.73
N LEU A 79 -6.24 8.51 13.42
CA LEU A 79 -5.39 9.48 14.12
C LEU A 79 -5.72 10.94 13.78
N THR A 80 -6.23 11.20 12.58
CA THR A 80 -6.51 12.56 12.08
C THR A 80 -7.97 12.97 12.23
N GLU A 81 -8.91 12.02 12.24
CA GLU A 81 -10.36 12.28 12.18
C GLU A 81 -10.88 13.08 13.37
N PHE A 82 -10.28 12.90 14.55
CA PHE A 82 -10.65 13.65 15.76
C PHE A 82 -9.69 14.82 16.07
N GLY A 83 -8.79 15.16 15.15
CA GLY A 83 -7.83 16.25 15.33
C GLY A 83 -6.71 15.98 16.34
N THR A 84 -6.53 14.72 16.77
CA THR A 84 -5.50 14.33 17.75
C THR A 84 -4.08 14.54 17.23
N PHE A 85 -3.86 14.27 15.94
CA PHE A 85 -2.58 14.45 15.27
C PHE A 85 -2.77 15.19 13.94
N SER A 86 -1.81 16.04 13.57
CA SER A 86 -1.74 16.57 12.21
C SER A 86 -1.43 15.45 11.20
N SER A 87 -1.83 15.62 9.94
CA SER A 87 -1.55 14.62 8.89
C SER A 87 -0.05 14.33 8.74
N GLY A 88 0.80 15.35 8.91
CA GLY A 88 2.26 15.18 8.86
C GLY A 88 2.80 14.30 9.98
N GLU A 89 2.34 14.53 11.21
CA GLU A 89 2.73 13.72 12.38
C GLU A 89 2.23 12.28 12.25
N ALA A 90 0.99 12.10 11.81
CA ALA A 90 0.40 10.77 11.60
C ALA A 90 1.18 9.99 10.53
N LEU A 91 1.46 10.61 9.37
CA LEU A 91 2.22 9.96 8.29
C LEU A 91 3.65 9.61 8.71
N LEU A 92 4.36 10.53 9.38
CA LEU A 92 5.71 10.26 9.89
C LEU A 92 5.70 9.14 10.91
N GLY A 93 4.77 9.16 11.87
CA GLY A 93 4.63 8.11 12.88
C GLY A 93 4.39 6.73 12.26
N ILE A 94 3.49 6.65 11.27
CA ILE A 94 3.22 5.42 10.52
C ILE A 94 4.47 4.95 9.76
N ALA A 95 5.15 5.85 9.06
CA ALA A 95 6.36 5.52 8.30
C ALA A 95 7.49 5.00 9.20
N VAL A 96 7.72 5.66 10.34
CA VAL A 96 8.72 5.23 11.34
C VAL A 96 8.36 3.87 11.94
N ALA A 97 7.09 3.66 12.31
CA ALA A 97 6.63 2.39 12.86
C ALA A 97 6.78 1.23 11.86
N LEU A 98 6.40 1.44 10.60
CA LEU A 98 6.59 0.45 9.53
C LEU A 98 8.07 0.18 9.27
N GLY A 99 8.91 1.22 9.24
CA GLY A 99 10.36 1.09 9.09
C GLY A 99 11.00 0.31 10.25
N ALA A 100 10.59 0.57 11.49
CA ALA A 100 11.05 -0.16 12.66
C ALA A 100 10.62 -1.64 12.61
N LEU A 101 9.38 -1.92 12.19
CA LEU A 101 8.90 -3.29 12.01
C LEU A 101 9.71 -4.04 10.94
N LEU A 102 10.00 -3.39 9.81
CA LEU A 102 10.84 -3.97 8.76
C LEU A 102 12.26 -4.26 9.25
N ALA A 103 12.86 -3.33 10.01
CA ALA A 103 14.17 -3.53 10.62
C ALA A 103 14.17 -4.70 11.61
N LEU A 104 13.12 -4.83 12.44
CA LEU A 104 12.95 -5.94 13.36
C LEU A 104 12.84 -7.29 12.63
N VAL A 105 11.97 -7.39 11.63
CA VAL A 105 11.80 -8.62 10.85
C VAL A 105 13.09 -8.97 10.10
N GLY A 106 13.76 -7.97 9.52
CA GLY A 106 15.03 -8.15 8.81
C GLY A 106 16.16 -8.64 9.72
N THR A 107 16.27 -8.09 10.93
CA THR A 107 17.28 -8.51 11.92
C THR A 107 17.00 -9.91 12.45
N LEU A 108 15.75 -10.26 12.75
CA LEU A 108 15.37 -11.62 13.15
C LEU A 108 15.68 -12.64 12.05
N GLY A 109 15.36 -12.32 10.79
CA GLY A 109 15.68 -13.17 9.65
C GLY A 109 17.19 -13.32 9.42
N ALA A 110 17.98 -12.28 9.66
CA ALA A 110 19.44 -12.34 9.60
C ALA A 110 20.02 -13.22 10.73
N LEU A 111 19.54 -13.05 11.96
CA LEU A 111 19.95 -13.85 13.11
C LEU A 111 19.63 -15.33 12.89
N GLY A 112 18.42 -15.66 12.43
CA GLY A 112 18.02 -17.03 12.15
C GLY A 112 18.92 -17.73 11.12
N ARG A 113 19.46 -17.00 10.14
CA ARG A 113 20.44 -17.53 9.18
C ARG A 113 21.84 -17.68 9.76
N SER A 114 22.21 -16.88 10.76
CA SER A 114 23.53 -16.97 11.40
C SER A 114 23.62 -18.11 12.43
N THR A 115 22.47 -18.59 12.92
CA THR A 115 22.37 -19.64 13.94
C THR A 115 21.97 -21.01 13.38
N ALA A 116 21.69 -21.10 12.08
CA ALA A 116 21.36 -22.34 11.35
C ALA A 116 22.59 -22.88 10.62
#